data_AF-A0A6A6EP11-F1
#
_entry.id   AF-A0A6A6EP11-F1
#
_cell.length_a   1.000
_cell.length_b   1.000
_cell.length_c   1.000
_cell.angle_alpha   90.00
_cell.angle_beta   90.00
_cell.angle_gamma   90.00
#
_symmetry.space_group_name_H-M   'P 1'
#
loop_
_entity.id
_entity.type
_entity.pdbx_description
1 polymer ?
#
loop_
_entity_poly.entity_id
_entity_poly.type
_entity_poly.pdbx_seq_one_letter_code
_entity_poly.pdbx_strand_id
1 'polypeptide(L)'
;QEVDCLQPNQIPQAMDRHYSFTPRTPGIVPLFGNSYLMHRFTNPHCCRDSTICLDQFPKRIERRPEHGVQPDMHTGWGLYLEEGFDLRRISLCAMLGLIISLVFGIAWSVKFESVQDGFTVAAYILAFETVTLATIQLAPHLA
;
A
#
# COMPACT_ATOMS: atom_id res chain seq x y z
N GLN A 1 -23.99 5.05 -26.94
CA GLN A 1 -23.27 5.79 -25.89
C GLN A 1 -23.93 5.44 -24.58
N GLU A 2 -23.26 4.66 -23.74
CA GLU A 2 -23.66 4.46 -22.34
C GLU A 2 -22.38 4.47 -21.51
N VAL A 3 -22.04 5.67 -21.05
CA VAL A 3 -21.16 5.89 -19.92
C VAL A 3 -22.13 5.96 -18.75
N ASP A 4 -22.12 4.96 -17.87
CA ASP A 4 -22.92 5.01 -16.64
C ASP A 4 -22.42 6.25 -15.89
N CYS A 5 -23.19 7.34 -15.92
CA CYS A 5 -22.84 8.68 -15.41
C CYS A 5 -22.75 8.70 -13.87
N LEU A 6 -22.16 7.68 -13.26
CA LEU A 6 -22.03 7.49 -11.82
C LEU A 6 -21.05 8.52 -11.27
N GLN A 7 -21.47 9.22 -10.22
CA GLN A 7 -20.59 10.16 -9.52
C GLN A 7 -19.49 9.40 -8.77
N PRO A 8 -18.26 9.96 -8.69
CA PRO A 8 -17.25 9.47 -7.78
C PRO A 8 -17.85 9.45 -6.35
N ASN A 9 -17.87 8.28 -5.71
CA ASN A 9 -18.46 7.97 -4.39
C ASN A 9 -19.92 7.48 -4.35
N GLN A 10 -20.60 7.32 -5.48
CA GLN A 10 -21.98 6.84 -5.49
C GLN A 10 -22.05 5.37 -5.91
N ILE A 11 -22.35 4.46 -4.98
CA ILE A 11 -22.55 3.03 -5.29
C ILE A 11 -23.74 2.91 -6.26
N PRO A 12 -23.66 2.14 -7.37
CA PRO A 12 -24.79 1.87 -8.24
C PRO A 12 -25.95 1.25 -7.45
N GLN A 13 -27.16 1.29 -7.98
CA GLN A 13 -28.28 0.64 -7.32
C GLN A 13 -28.23 -0.87 -7.58
N ALA A 14 -28.58 -1.69 -6.58
CA ALA A 14 -28.58 -3.16 -6.74
C ALA A 14 -29.56 -3.67 -7.80
N MET A 15 -30.52 -2.83 -8.20
CA MET A 15 -31.47 -3.11 -9.28
C MET A 15 -30.99 -2.65 -10.67
N ASP A 16 -29.82 -2.04 -10.77
CA ASP A 16 -29.26 -1.65 -12.07
C ASP A 16 -28.94 -2.90 -12.88
N ARG A 17 -29.56 -3.02 -14.06
CA ARG A 17 -29.46 -4.21 -14.94
C ARG A 17 -28.03 -4.54 -15.37
N HIS A 18 -27.11 -3.60 -15.20
CA HIS A 18 -25.72 -3.71 -15.63
C HIS A 18 -24.77 -4.15 -14.52
N TYR A 19 -25.21 -4.28 -13.26
CA TYR A 19 -24.35 -4.64 -12.12
C TYR A 19 -24.93 -5.80 -11.29
N SER A 20 -24.09 -6.78 -10.94
CA SER A 20 -24.42 -7.86 -10.00
C SER A 20 -23.69 -7.60 -8.69
N PHE A 21 -24.45 -7.39 -7.61
CA PHE A 21 -23.95 -7.37 -6.24
C PHE A 21 -25.10 -7.48 -5.23
N THR A 22 -24.78 -7.92 -4.02
CA THR A 22 -25.74 -8.05 -2.91
C THR A 22 -25.31 -7.09 -1.81
N PRO A 23 -25.62 -5.78 -1.91
CA PRO A 23 -25.13 -4.80 -0.94
C PRO A 23 -25.79 -5.05 0.42
N ARG A 24 -24.97 -5.34 1.42
CA ARG A 24 -25.40 -5.32 2.81
C ARG A 24 -25.45 -3.86 3.25
N THR A 25 -26.54 -3.40 3.86
CA THR A 25 -26.63 -2.07 4.45
C THR A 25 -25.56 -1.93 5.55
N PRO A 26 -24.51 -1.10 5.37
CA PRO A 26 -23.43 -1.05 6.34
C PRO A 26 -23.79 -0.13 7.50
N GLY A 27 -23.42 -0.52 8.72
CA GLY A 27 -23.25 0.44 9.82
C GLY A 27 -21.92 1.19 9.78
N ILE A 28 -20.98 0.75 8.91
CA ILE A 28 -19.59 1.25 8.83
C ILE A 28 -19.13 1.19 7.37
N VAL A 29 -18.47 2.25 6.89
CA VAL A 29 -17.83 2.30 5.56
C VAL A 29 -16.32 2.33 5.77
N PRO A 30 -15.52 1.44 5.14
CA PRO A 30 -15.91 0.32 4.28
C PRO A 30 -16.56 -0.86 5.05
N LEU A 31 -17.33 -1.70 4.33
CA LEU A 31 -18.03 -2.86 4.91
C LEU A 31 -17.13 -3.86 5.63
N PHE A 32 -15.87 -3.94 5.20
CA PHE A 32 -14.88 -4.85 5.75
C PHE A 32 -13.69 -4.03 6.25
N GLY A 33 -13.19 -4.36 7.45
CA GLY A 33 -11.99 -3.73 7.98
C GLY A 33 -10.76 -4.06 7.13
N ASN A 34 -9.79 -3.16 7.11
CA ASN A 34 -8.54 -3.31 6.35
C ASN A 34 -7.81 -4.62 6.68
N SER A 35 -7.76 -5.02 7.95
CA SER A 35 -7.13 -6.29 8.38
C SER A 35 -7.80 -7.52 7.79
N TYR A 36 -9.13 -7.49 7.64
CA TYR A 36 -9.91 -8.59 7.10
C TYR A 36 -9.68 -8.77 5.59
N LEU A 37 -9.68 -7.67 4.84
CA LEU A 37 -9.37 -7.70 3.40
C LEU A 37 -7.90 -8.06 3.16
N MET A 38 -6.97 -7.53 3.96
CA MET A 38 -5.55 -7.84 3.87
C MET A 38 -5.28 -9.33 4.15
N HIS A 39 -5.88 -9.91 5.20
CA HIS A 39 -5.73 -11.34 5.50
C HIS A 39 -6.16 -12.23 4.34
N ARG A 40 -7.29 -11.90 3.70
CA ARG A 40 -7.78 -12.60 2.50
C ARG A 40 -6.86 -12.45 1.30
N PHE A 41 -6.25 -11.28 1.15
CA PHE A 41 -5.29 -11.02 0.07
C PHE A 41 -3.99 -11.81 0.28
N THR A 42 -3.42 -11.77 1.48
CA THR A 42 -2.16 -12.47 1.81
C THR A 42 -2.32 -13.98 1.86
N ASN A 43 -3.48 -14.49 2.32
CA ASN A 43 -3.73 -15.92 2.51
C ASN A 43 -4.94 -16.39 1.70
N PRO A 44 -4.85 -16.45 0.35
CA PRO A 44 -5.98 -16.81 -0.50
C PRO A 44 -6.49 -18.24 -0.23
N HIS A 45 -5.60 -19.16 0.18
CA HIS A 45 -5.94 -20.54 0.49
C HIS A 45 -6.87 -20.67 1.69
N CYS A 46 -6.75 -19.80 2.69
CA CYS A 46 -7.60 -19.82 3.89
C CYS A 46 -9.02 -19.29 3.64
N CYS A 47 -9.26 -18.67 2.48
CA CYS A 47 -10.49 -17.93 2.21
C CYS A 47 -11.23 -18.45 0.96
N ARG A 48 -10.81 -19.60 0.42
CA ARG A 48 -11.34 -20.18 -0.82
C ARG A 48 -12.86 -20.45 -0.76
N ASP A 49 -13.37 -20.80 0.41
CA ASP A 49 -14.76 -21.22 0.59
C ASP A 49 -15.75 -20.05 0.78
N SER A 50 -15.28 -18.81 0.77
CA SER A 50 -16.12 -17.65 1.04
C SER A 50 -15.87 -16.54 0.04
N THR A 51 -16.86 -16.22 -0.80
CA THR A 51 -16.83 -15.09 -1.74
C THR A 51 -17.54 -13.85 -1.21
N ILE A 52 -17.99 -13.87 0.06
CA ILE A 52 -18.87 -12.86 0.66
C ILE A 52 -18.39 -11.43 0.40
N CYS A 53 -17.07 -11.17 0.45
CA CYS A 53 -16.53 -9.84 0.13
C CYS A 53 -16.65 -9.46 -1.33
N LEU A 54 -16.36 -10.40 -2.22
CA LEU A 54 -16.44 -10.20 -3.66
C LEU A 54 -17.88 -9.97 -4.10
N ASP A 55 -18.86 -10.51 -3.38
CA ASP A 55 -20.28 -10.37 -3.70
C ASP A 55 -20.88 -9.03 -3.25
N GLN A 56 -20.16 -8.27 -2.41
CA GLN A 56 -20.52 -6.91 -2.05
C GLN A 56 -20.10 -5.87 -3.10
N PHE A 57 -19.12 -6.19 -3.95
CA PHE A 57 -18.63 -5.25 -4.97
C PHE A 57 -19.51 -5.32 -6.23
N PRO A 58 -20.01 -4.17 -6.73
CA PRO A 58 -20.75 -4.11 -7.98
C PRO A 58 -19.88 -4.54 -9.16
N LYS A 59 -20.12 -5.76 -9.66
CA LYS A 59 -19.46 -6.31 -10.85
C LYS A 59 -20.33 -6.05 -12.07
N ARG A 60 -19.77 -5.45 -13.13
CA ARG A 60 -20.53 -5.25 -14.38
C ARG A 60 -20.84 -6.59 -15.04
N ILE A 61 -22.09 -6.81 -15.43
CA ILE A 61 -22.56 -8.02 -16.11
C ILE A 61 -22.71 -7.74 -17.61
N GLU A 62 -22.70 -8.79 -18.43
CA GLU A 62 -23.14 -8.83 -19.84
C GLU A 62 -22.24 -8.13 -20.88
N ARG A 63 -21.42 -7.15 -20.52
CA ARG A 63 -20.47 -6.50 -21.46
C ARG A 63 -19.13 -6.15 -20.83
N ARG A 64 -18.04 -6.35 -21.60
CA ARG A 64 -16.76 -5.69 -21.29
C ARG A 64 -16.95 -4.18 -21.47
N PRO A 65 -16.34 -3.32 -20.62
CA PRO A 65 -16.37 -1.89 -20.85
C PRO A 65 -15.84 -1.59 -22.25
N GLU A 66 -16.65 -0.93 -23.09
CA GLU A 66 -16.16 -0.42 -24.37
C GLU A 66 -15.26 0.80 -24.11
N HIS A 67 -14.31 1.05 -25.02
CA HIS A 67 -13.39 2.19 -24.91
C HIS A 67 -14.19 3.50 -24.99
N GLY A 68 -14.28 4.23 -23.87
CA GLY A 68 -14.84 5.59 -23.83
C GLY A 68 -13.84 6.63 -24.32
N VAL A 69 -14.34 7.79 -24.78
CA VAL A 69 -13.52 8.96 -25.15
C VAL A 69 -13.10 9.71 -23.88
N GLN A 70 -11.84 10.15 -23.81
CA GLN A 70 -11.25 10.94 -22.72
C GLN A 70 -12.12 12.19 -22.42
N PRO A 71 -12.38 12.55 -21.14
CA PRO A 71 -11.49 12.43 -19.98
C PRO A 71 -11.87 11.30 -18.99
N ASP A 72 -12.91 10.53 -19.29
CA ASP A 72 -13.46 9.59 -18.32
C ASP A 72 -12.86 8.20 -18.54
N MET A 73 -11.65 8.01 -17.99
CA MET A 73 -10.96 6.73 -17.98
C MET A 73 -11.70 5.77 -17.03
N HIS A 74 -12.81 5.22 -17.49
CA HIS A 74 -13.42 3.98 -17.03
C HIS A 74 -13.74 3.90 -15.51
N THR A 75 -14.90 4.39 -15.09
CA THR A 75 -15.45 4.14 -13.74
C THR A 75 -15.83 2.67 -13.57
N GLY A 76 -14.83 1.85 -13.23
CA GLY A 76 -15.00 0.52 -12.67
C GLY A 76 -14.88 0.57 -11.15
N TRP A 77 -15.60 -0.30 -10.45
CA TRP A 77 -15.44 -0.45 -9.01
C TRP A 77 -14.26 -1.38 -8.73
N GLY A 78 -13.24 -0.84 -8.07
CA GLY A 78 -12.04 -1.57 -7.67
C GLY A 78 -11.72 -1.32 -6.20
N LEU A 79 -10.91 -2.19 -5.62
CA LEU A 79 -10.30 -1.94 -4.32
C LEU A 79 -9.07 -1.07 -4.52
N TYR A 80 -9.06 0.13 -3.91
CA TYR A 80 -7.83 0.88 -3.73
C TYR A 80 -7.11 0.32 -2.50
N LEU A 81 -6.12 -0.54 -2.74
CA LEU A 81 -5.23 -1.02 -1.69
C LEU A 81 -4.15 0.04 -1.49
N GLU A 82 -4.30 0.83 -0.44
CA GLU A 82 -3.25 1.74 0.01
C GLU A 82 -2.23 0.94 0.81
N GLU A 83 -1.16 0.50 0.15
CA GLU A 83 0.02 -0.03 0.83
C GLU A 83 0.79 1.15 1.43
N GLY A 84 0.35 1.58 2.61
CA GLY A 84 0.96 2.68 3.33
C GLY A 84 2.32 2.31 3.90
N PHE A 85 3.28 3.24 3.83
CA PHE A 85 4.55 3.09 4.52
C PHE A 85 4.32 3.09 6.03
N ASP A 86 4.84 2.07 6.73
CA ASP A 86 4.96 2.15 8.19
C ASP A 86 6.14 3.08 8.54
N LEU A 87 5.88 4.39 8.43
CA LEU A 87 6.83 5.45 8.74
C LEU A 87 7.39 5.30 10.16
N ARG A 88 6.62 4.73 11.08
CA ARG A 88 7.06 4.46 12.44
C ARG A 88 8.18 3.41 12.45
N ARG A 89 8.03 2.29 11.74
CA ARG A 89 9.09 1.29 11.62
C ARG A 89 10.33 1.84 10.92
N ILE A 90 10.15 2.57 9.82
CA ILE A 90 11.27 3.17 9.07
C ILE A 90 12.03 4.16 9.95
N SER A 91 11.32 5.03 10.67
CA SER A 91 11.93 6.00 11.59
C SER A 91 12.71 5.31 12.72
N LEU A 92 12.21 4.20 13.26
CA LEU A 92 12.86 3.47 14.34
C LEU A 92 14.15 2.80 13.84
N CYS A 93 14.13 2.19 12.65
CA CYS A 93 15.33 1.63 12.02
C CYS A 93 16.37 2.71 11.74
N ALA A 94 15.97 3.86 11.19
CA ALA A 94 16.86 4.98 10.89
C ALA A 94 17.51 5.57 12.16
N MET A 95 16.72 5.70 13.24
CA MET A 95 17.24 6.17 14.54
C MET A 95 18.26 5.19 15.14
N LEU A 96 18.03 3.88 15.03
CA LEU A 96 18.98 2.88 15.50
C LEU A 96 20.29 2.92 14.70
N GLY A 97 20.22 3.01 13.37
CA GLY A 97 21.40 3.15 12.50
C GLY A 97 22.22 4.40 12.83
N LEU A 98 21.53 5.53 13.07
CA LEU A 98 22.17 6.77 13.52
C LEU A 98 22.92 6.61 14.84
N ILE A 99 22.33 5.96 15.84
CA ILE A 99 22.98 5.75 17.14
C ILE A 99 24.21 4.84 16.99
N ILE A 100 24.11 3.75 16.21
CA ILE A 100 25.21 2.82 15.98
C ILE A 100 26.36 3.53 15.25
N SER A 101 26.06 4.29 14.20
CA SER A 101 27.04 5.08 13.45
C SER A 101 27.72 6.13 14.35
N LEU A 102 26.95 6.82 15.21
CA LEU A 102 27.49 7.81 16.14
C LEU A 102 28.46 7.19 17.16
N VAL A 103 28.07 6.07 17.78
CA VAL A 103 28.91 5.34 18.74
C VAL A 103 30.18 4.84 18.06
N PHE A 104 30.07 4.33 16.83
CA PHE A 104 31.22 3.91 16.04
C PHE A 104 32.17 5.09 15.73
N GLY A 105 31.63 6.23 15.30
CA GLY A 105 32.39 7.44 15.02
C GLY A 105 33.15 7.92 16.27
N ILE A 106 32.48 7.99 17.42
CA ILE A 106 33.11 8.37 18.69
C ILE A 106 34.22 7.39 19.09
N ALA A 107 33.96 6.08 19.04
CA ALA A 107 34.94 5.06 19.39
C ALA A 107 36.17 5.10 18.46
N TRP A 108 35.96 5.32 17.16
CA TRP A 108 37.03 5.48 16.18
C TRP A 108 37.85 6.73 16.44
N SER A 109 37.19 7.87 16.67
CA SER A 109 37.87 9.14 16.93
C SER A 109 38.71 9.11 18.20
N VAL A 110 38.25 8.42 19.25
CA VAL A 110 39.04 8.22 20.47
C VAL A 110 40.27 7.34 20.21
N LYS A 111 40.15 6.30 19.37
CA LYS A 111 41.25 5.36 19.10
C LYS A 111 42.34 5.95 18.20
N PHE A 112 41.96 6.75 17.21
CA PHE A 112 42.87 7.28 16.20
C PHE A 112 43.19 8.77 16.38
N GLU A 113 42.71 9.39 17.47
CA GLU A 113 42.86 10.82 17.80
C GLU A 113 42.44 11.79 16.67
N SER A 114 41.68 11.28 15.70
CA SER A 114 41.19 12.02 14.53
C SER A 114 39.67 12.02 14.52
N VAL A 115 39.10 13.19 14.84
CA VAL A 115 37.65 13.41 14.81
C VAL A 115 37.13 13.36 13.37
N GLN A 116 37.85 14.01 12.46
CA GLN A 116 37.44 14.14 11.07
C GLN A 116 37.34 12.78 10.36
N ASP A 117 38.33 11.90 10.53
CA ASP A 117 38.33 10.60 9.87
C ASP A 117 37.25 9.67 10.45
N GLY A 118 37.08 9.67 11.77
CA GLY A 118 36.06 8.85 12.44
C GLY A 118 34.64 9.19 12.02
N PHE A 119 34.30 10.48 11.96
CA PHE A 119 32.98 10.91 11.50
C PHE A 119 32.79 10.75 9.99
N THR A 120 33.86 10.81 9.19
CA THR A 120 33.78 10.53 7.74
C THR A 120 33.40 9.07 7.49
N VAL A 121 34.04 8.12 8.19
CA VAL A 121 33.71 6.69 8.06
C VAL A 121 32.31 6.41 8.61
N ALA A 122 31.95 6.99 9.76
CA ALA A 122 30.62 6.84 10.35
C ALA A 122 29.50 7.35 9.40
N ALA A 123 29.70 8.50 8.77
CA ALA A 123 28.77 9.06 7.80
C ALA A 123 28.65 8.17 6.54
N TYR A 124 29.75 7.58 6.08
CA TYR A 124 29.73 6.63 4.96
C TYR A 124 28.92 5.37 5.29
N ILE A 125 29.10 4.81 6.49
CA ILE A 125 28.33 3.65 6.97
C ILE A 125 26.83 4.00 7.04
N LEU A 126 26.49 5.16 7.61
CA LEU A 126 25.10 5.61 7.68
C LEU A 126 24.49 5.79 6.29
N ALA A 127 25.22 6.40 5.35
CA ALA A 127 24.77 6.56 3.98
C ALA A 127 24.48 5.19 3.33
N PHE A 128 25.36 4.21 3.51
CA PHE A 128 25.16 2.85 3.02
C PHE A 128 23.91 2.19 3.62
N GLU A 129 23.68 2.33 4.93
CA GLU A 129 22.46 1.83 5.58
C GLU A 129 21.20 2.49 5.02
N THR A 130 21.20 3.81 4.84
CA THR A 130 20.04 4.52 4.29
C THR A 130 19.73 4.10 2.85
N VAL A 131 20.75 3.87 2.02
CA VAL A 131 20.57 3.36 0.66
C VAL A 131 20.00 1.95 0.68
N THR A 132 20.47 1.09 1.60
CA THR A 132 19.97 -0.28 1.75
C THR A 132 18.51 -0.32 2.22
N LEU A 133 18.13 0.56 3.16
CA LEU A 133 16.74 0.69 3.58
C LEU A 133 15.85 1.19 2.43
N ALA A 134 16.33 2.15 1.64
CA ALA A 134 15.62 2.66 0.48
C ALA A 134 15.44 1.60 -0.62
N THR A 135 16.45 0.75 -0.88
CA THR A 135 16.32 -0.33 -1.87
C THR A 135 15.38 -1.43 -1.40
N ILE A 136 15.42 -1.82 -0.12
CA ILE A 136 14.45 -2.76 0.47
C ILE A 136 13.03 -2.20 0.36
N GLN A 137 12.86 -0.90 0.57
CA GLN A 137 11.56 -0.23 0.42
C GLN A 137 11.08 -0.19 -1.03
N LEU A 138 11.98 -0.08 -2.01
CA LEU A 138 11.61 -0.02 -3.43
C LEU A 138 11.40 -1.41 -4.06
N ALA A 139 12.03 -2.46 -3.53
CA ALA A 139 11.91 -3.83 -4.01
C ALA A 139 10.46 -4.31 -4.21
N PRO A 140 9.50 -4.11 -3.27
CA PRO A 140 8.10 -4.50 -3.48
C PRO A 140 7.38 -3.67 -4.55
N HIS A 141 7.85 -2.47 -4.88
CA HIS A 141 7.26 -1.65 -5.96
C HIS A 141 7.74 -2.06 -7.36
N LEU A 142 8.82 -2.84 -7.47
CA LEU A 142 9.41 -3.29 -8.74
C LEU A 142 9.05 -4.73 -9.12
N ALA A 143 8.43 -5.49 -8.22
CA ALA A 143 8.03 -6.89 -8.40
C ALA A 143 6.56 -7.03 -8.79
#